data_AF-X8CK42-F1
#
_entry.id   AF-X8CK42-F1
#
_cell.length_a   1.000
_cell.length_b   1.000
_cell.length_c   1.000
_cell.angle_alpha   90.00
_cell.angle_beta   90.00
_cell.angle_gamma   90.00
#
_symmetry.space_group_name_H-M   'P 1'
#
loop_
_entity.id
_entity.type
_entity.pdbx_description
1 polymer ?
#
loop_
_entity_poly.entity_id
_entity_poly.type
_entity_poly.pdbx_seq_one_letter_code
_entity_poly.pdbx_strand_id
1 'polypeptide(L)'
;MKVRFDEHTAAGAYARGWWVKTTLADALREAARQTPQRLAVVDDNRRLDCQSLFEQAAALAQALLARMPTGSVVSFMLPNWHEAVVIYLAATLAGMVVNPILPSLRDRELQFILSDAGSRMIFVPSSFGRHDYVSMLSRVLAELNTRPRLSCCAVIPAVTPPTDR
;
A
#
# COMPACT_ATOMS: atom_id res chain seq x y z
N MET A 1 -2.54 -15.38 -19.64
CA MET A 1 -3.87 -14.74 -19.65
C MET A 1 -3.78 -13.46 -20.48
N LYS A 2 -4.53 -13.33 -21.58
CA LYS A 2 -4.55 -12.11 -22.40
C LYS A 2 -5.59 -11.17 -21.78
N VAL A 3 -5.16 -10.03 -21.24
CA VAL A 3 -6.08 -9.01 -20.75
C VAL A 3 -6.96 -8.58 -21.92
N ARG A 4 -8.28 -8.75 -21.79
CA ARG A 4 -9.26 -8.25 -22.77
C ARG A 4 -9.42 -6.75 -22.54
N PHE A 5 -8.52 -5.97 -23.12
CA PHE A 5 -8.72 -4.53 -23.25
C PHE A 5 -9.36 -4.27 -24.62
N ASP A 6 -10.53 -3.67 -24.63
CA ASP A 6 -11.24 -3.25 -25.84
C ASP A 6 -11.29 -1.72 -25.86
N GLU A 7 -10.62 -1.11 -26.84
CA GLU A 7 -10.48 0.35 -26.93
C GLU A 7 -11.82 1.04 -27.09
N HIS A 8 -12.77 0.43 -27.81
CA HIS A 8 -14.09 1.00 -28.02
C HIS A 8 -14.90 1.05 -26.72
N THR A 9 -14.92 -0.05 -25.96
CA THR A 9 -15.53 -0.13 -24.63
C THR A 9 -14.88 0.87 -23.67
N ALA A 10 -13.55 0.97 -23.67
CA ALA A 10 -12.83 1.92 -22.82
C ALA A 10 -13.18 3.37 -23.16
N ALA A 11 -13.19 3.73 -24.45
CA ALA A 11 -13.58 5.07 -24.91
C ALA A 11 -15.02 5.41 -24.50
N GLY A 12 -15.95 4.46 -24.64
CA GLY A 12 -17.33 4.60 -24.18
C GLY A 12 -17.45 4.82 -22.67
N ALA A 13 -16.67 4.11 -21.86
CA ALA A 13 -16.66 4.26 -20.40
C ALA A 13 -16.16 5.65 -19.97
N TYR A 14 -15.10 6.17 -20.61
CA TYR A 14 -14.62 7.53 -20.36
C TYR A 14 -15.63 8.59 -20.81
N ALA A 15 -16.23 8.45 -22.00
CA ALA A 15 -17.20 9.41 -22.52
C ALA A 15 -18.47 9.51 -21.64
N ARG A 16 -18.88 8.40 -21.01
CA ARG A 16 -20.00 8.34 -20.07
C ARG A 16 -19.64 8.76 -18.64
N GLY A 17 -18.36 9.05 -18.37
CA GLY A 17 -17.87 9.39 -17.03
C GLY A 17 -17.86 8.22 -16.05
N TRP A 18 -17.98 6.98 -16.51
CA TRP A 18 -17.87 5.80 -15.64
C TRP A 18 -16.42 5.59 -15.19
N TRP A 19 -15.48 5.89 -16.08
CA TRP A 19 -14.05 5.87 -15.79
C TRP A 19 -13.50 7.29 -15.80
N VAL A 20 -12.57 7.53 -14.89
CA VAL A 20 -11.79 8.77 -14.81
C VAL A 20 -10.32 8.46 -15.08
N LYS A 21 -9.58 9.46 -15.58
CA LYS A 21 -8.15 9.32 -15.86
C LYS A 21 -7.26 9.59 -14.64
N THR A 22 -7.87 10.03 -13.55
CA THR A 22 -7.20 10.34 -12.28
C THR A 22 -7.16 9.12 -11.39
N THR A 23 -6.13 9.05 -10.57
CA THR A 23 -6.01 8.05 -9.51
C THR A 23 -6.70 8.53 -8.23
N LEU A 24 -6.87 7.62 -7.27
CA LEU A 24 -7.31 8.00 -5.92
C LEU A 24 -6.33 8.99 -5.26
N ALA A 25 -5.05 8.87 -5.56
CA ALA A 25 -4.03 9.80 -5.07
C ALA A 25 -4.17 11.21 -5.67
N ASP A 26 -4.59 11.33 -6.93
CA ASP A 26 -4.89 12.64 -7.53
C ASP A 26 -6.14 13.27 -6.89
N ALA A 27 -7.16 12.46 -6.57
CA ALA A 27 -8.32 12.94 -5.83
C ALA A 27 -7.94 13.46 -4.43
N LEU A 28 -7.01 12.79 -3.74
CA LEU A 28 -6.48 13.27 -2.46
C LEU A 28 -5.68 14.57 -2.63
N ARG A 29 -4.82 14.67 -3.66
CA ARG A 29 -4.06 15.88 -3.95
C ARG A 29 -4.99 17.08 -4.16
N GLU A 30 -6.09 16.88 -4.89
CA GLU A 30 -7.09 17.93 -5.09
C GLU A 30 -7.82 18.27 -3.79
N ALA A 31 -8.23 17.27 -3.02
CA ALA A 31 -8.87 17.49 -1.73
C ALA A 31 -7.98 18.23 -0.72
N ALA A 32 -6.66 17.98 -0.74
CA ALA A 32 -5.69 18.70 0.07
C ALA A 32 -5.57 20.18 -0.31
N ARG A 33 -5.85 20.53 -1.57
CA ARG A 33 -5.88 21.92 -2.05
C ARG A 33 -7.21 22.62 -1.77
N GLN A 34 -8.33 21.93 -1.99
CA GLN A 34 -9.67 22.51 -1.92
C GLN A 34 -10.26 22.48 -0.51
N THR A 35 -10.04 21.39 0.23
CA THR A 35 -10.60 21.14 1.56
C THR A 35 -9.53 20.59 2.52
N PRO A 36 -8.43 21.32 2.78
CA PRO A 36 -7.25 20.78 3.47
C PRO A 36 -7.57 20.17 4.84
N GLN A 37 -8.42 20.84 5.64
CA GLN A 37 -8.76 20.41 7.01
C GLN A 37 -9.90 19.38 7.07
N ARG A 38 -10.42 18.91 5.93
CA ARG A 38 -11.48 17.88 5.94
C ARG A 38 -10.87 16.55 6.39
N LEU A 39 -11.43 15.97 7.45
CA LEU A 39 -11.02 14.64 7.90
C LEU A 39 -11.24 13.60 6.79
N ALA A 40 -10.18 12.84 6.52
CA ALA A 40 -10.15 11.80 5.50
C ALA A 40 -10.02 10.40 6.11
N VAL A 41 -9.22 10.26 7.18
CA VAL A 41 -9.00 8.99 7.89
C VAL A 41 -9.11 9.21 9.39
N VAL A 42 -9.79 8.28 10.06
CA VAL A 42 -9.85 8.17 11.52
C VAL A 42 -9.46 6.74 11.88
N ASP A 43 -8.43 6.61 12.70
CA ASP A 43 -7.87 5.35 13.16
C ASP A 43 -7.58 5.49 14.66
N ASP A 44 -8.49 4.99 15.50
CA ASP A 44 -8.56 5.25 16.93
C ASP A 44 -8.42 6.76 17.27
N ASN A 45 -7.31 7.14 17.92
CA ASN A 45 -7.00 8.51 18.30
C ASN A 45 -6.31 9.31 17.18
N ARG A 46 -5.89 8.65 16.09
CA ARG A 46 -5.29 9.32 14.93
C ARG A 46 -6.39 9.84 14.03
N ARG A 47 -6.30 11.13 13.71
CA ARG A 47 -7.16 11.81 12.75
C ARG A 47 -6.27 12.46 11.71
N LEU A 48 -6.45 12.07 10.45
CA LEU A 48 -5.72 12.66 9.33
C LEU A 48 -6.71 13.42 8.45
N ASP A 49 -6.48 14.72 8.31
CA ASP A 49 -7.14 15.53 7.30
C ASP A 49 -6.50 15.33 5.92
N CYS A 50 -7.15 15.86 4.88
CA CYS A 50 -6.69 15.71 3.51
C CYS A 50 -5.27 16.22 3.31
N GLN A 51 -4.92 17.36 3.93
CA GLN A 51 -3.57 17.93 3.83
C GLN A 51 -2.52 17.01 4.48
N SER A 52 -2.71 16.65 5.75
CA SER A 52 -1.78 15.82 6.51
C SER A 52 -1.60 14.44 5.87
N LEU A 53 -2.70 13.84 5.37
CA LEU A 53 -2.65 12.57 4.66
C LEU A 53 -1.86 12.68 3.36
N PHE A 54 -2.07 13.77 2.59
CA PHE A 54 -1.33 14.00 1.35
C PHE A 54 0.16 14.22 1.60
N GLU A 55 0.53 15.02 2.60
CA GLU A 55 1.92 15.29 2.96
C GLU A 55 2.66 14.01 3.37
N GLN A 56 2.04 13.16 4.19
CA GLN A 56 2.61 11.86 4.56
C GLN A 56 2.78 10.94 3.35
N ALA A 57 1.75 10.84 2.49
CA ALA A 57 1.80 10.01 1.30
C ALA A 57 2.86 10.53 0.29
N ALA A 58 2.97 11.85 0.13
CA ALA A 58 3.95 12.48 -0.76
C ALA A 58 5.39 12.27 -0.26
N ALA A 59 5.63 12.41 1.05
CA ALA A 59 6.93 12.14 1.65
C ALA A 59 7.34 10.67 1.46
N LEU A 60 6.42 9.73 1.71
CA LEU A 60 6.69 8.31 1.48
C LEU A 60 6.89 8.02 -0.01
N ALA A 61 6.13 8.64 -0.92
CA ALA A 61 6.31 8.48 -2.36
C ALA A 61 7.73 8.87 -2.82
N GLN A 62 8.27 9.98 -2.30
CA GLN A 62 9.66 10.39 -2.57
C GLN A 62 10.67 9.35 -2.05
N ALA A 63 10.46 8.84 -0.84
CA ALA A 63 11.32 7.79 -0.28
C ALA A 63 11.26 6.49 -1.10
N LEU A 64 10.09 6.12 -1.63
CA LEU A 64 9.94 4.96 -2.52
C LEU A 64 10.69 5.15 -3.84
N LEU A 65 10.54 6.31 -4.48
CA LEU A 65 11.21 6.66 -5.74
C LEU A 65 12.74 6.66 -5.60
N ALA A 66 13.26 7.04 -4.43
CA ALA A 66 14.70 6.99 -4.15
C ALA A 66 15.26 5.56 -4.05
N ARG A 67 14.41 4.55 -3.84
CA ARG A 67 14.81 3.16 -3.60
C ARG A 67 14.49 2.23 -4.76
N MET A 68 13.46 2.54 -5.53
CA MET A 68 12.89 1.64 -6.53
C MET A 68 12.37 2.43 -7.73
N PRO A 69 12.50 1.91 -8.96
CA PRO A 69 11.97 2.56 -10.14
C PRO A 69 10.43 2.56 -10.15
N THR A 70 9.83 3.53 -10.85
CA THR A 70 8.40 3.55 -11.20
C THR A 70 7.97 2.21 -11.83
N GLY A 71 6.73 1.79 -11.56
CA GLY A 71 6.20 0.49 -11.97
C GLY A 71 6.64 -0.69 -11.09
N SER A 72 7.48 -0.47 -10.07
CA SER A 72 7.76 -1.49 -9.05
C SER A 72 6.50 -1.85 -8.26
N VAL A 73 6.45 -3.09 -7.75
CA VAL A 73 5.35 -3.56 -6.90
C VAL A 73 5.67 -3.33 -5.43
N VAL A 74 4.79 -2.59 -4.75
CA VAL A 74 4.82 -2.31 -3.31
C VAL A 74 3.71 -3.14 -2.64
N SER A 75 4.14 -4.13 -1.87
CA SER A 75 3.23 -4.96 -1.08
C SER A 75 3.07 -4.41 0.33
N PHE A 76 1.92 -4.61 0.94
CA PHE A 76 1.76 -4.40 2.37
C PHE A 76 0.81 -5.42 2.97
N MET A 77 1.12 -5.87 4.17
CA MET A 77 0.32 -6.83 4.94
C MET A 77 0.06 -6.22 6.31
N LEU A 78 -0.83 -5.25 6.36
CA LEU A 78 -1.16 -4.48 7.56
C LEU A 78 -2.62 -4.71 7.97
N PRO A 79 -2.96 -4.63 9.26
CA PRO A 79 -4.34 -4.51 9.71
C PRO A 79 -5.03 -3.25 9.12
N ASN A 80 -6.27 -2.99 9.54
CA ASN A 80 -7.01 -1.78 9.17
C ASN A 80 -6.43 -0.53 9.88
N TRP A 81 -5.16 -0.22 9.62
CA TRP A 81 -4.44 0.93 10.16
C TRP A 81 -4.30 2.02 9.09
N HIS A 82 -4.21 3.26 9.53
CA HIS A 82 -4.03 4.41 8.64
C HIS A 82 -2.77 4.30 7.76
N GLU A 83 -1.71 3.63 8.22
CA GLU A 83 -0.50 3.40 7.43
C GLU A 83 -0.79 2.67 6.12
N ALA A 84 -1.77 1.75 6.08
CA ALA A 84 -2.16 1.08 4.85
C ALA A 84 -2.69 2.08 3.79
N VAL A 85 -3.45 3.09 4.24
CA VAL A 85 -3.95 4.16 3.39
C VAL A 85 -2.79 5.02 2.89
N VAL A 86 -1.86 5.41 3.77
CA VAL A 86 -0.66 6.19 3.41
C VAL A 86 0.19 5.44 2.38
N ILE A 87 0.46 4.15 2.60
CA ILE A 87 1.28 3.32 1.70
C ILE A 87 0.61 3.17 0.34
N TYR A 88 -0.70 2.90 0.30
CA TYR A 88 -1.45 2.79 -0.95
C TYR A 88 -1.33 4.08 -1.77
N LEU A 89 -1.59 5.23 -1.14
CA LEU A 89 -1.54 6.53 -1.79
C LEU A 89 -0.12 6.89 -2.22
N ALA A 90 0.89 6.63 -1.38
CA ALA A 90 2.28 6.91 -1.69
C ALA A 90 2.79 6.12 -2.89
N ALA A 91 2.51 4.81 -2.93
CA ALA A 91 2.87 3.97 -4.07
C ALA A 91 2.15 4.41 -5.34
N THR A 92 0.86 4.76 -5.26
CA THR A 92 0.10 5.31 -6.39
C THR A 92 0.69 6.65 -6.88
N LEU A 93 1.04 7.56 -5.97
CA LEU A 93 1.71 8.84 -6.28
C LEU A 93 3.07 8.62 -6.96
N ALA A 94 3.81 7.58 -6.57
CA ALA A 94 5.10 7.20 -7.14
C ALA A 94 4.98 6.47 -8.49
N GLY A 95 3.76 6.23 -9.00
CA GLY A 95 3.52 5.44 -10.20
C GLY A 95 3.90 3.96 -10.03
N MET A 96 3.79 3.44 -8.81
CA MET A 96 4.07 2.05 -8.45
C MET A 96 2.78 1.24 -8.39
N VAL A 97 2.90 -0.08 -8.51
CA VAL A 97 1.77 -1.00 -8.38
C VAL A 97 1.58 -1.33 -6.90
N VAL A 98 0.35 -1.20 -6.42
CA VAL A 98 -0.01 -1.52 -5.03
C VAL A 98 -0.50 -2.96 -4.94
N ASN A 99 0.04 -3.74 -3.99
CA ASN A 99 -0.38 -5.11 -3.72
C ASN A 99 -0.75 -5.31 -2.24
N PRO A 100 -2.00 -5.04 -1.83
CA PRO A 100 -2.48 -5.31 -0.48
C PRO A 100 -2.58 -6.82 -0.22
N ILE A 101 -2.06 -7.29 0.92
CA ILE A 101 -2.06 -8.69 1.32
C ILE A 101 -2.84 -8.84 2.63
N LEU A 102 -3.75 -9.81 2.69
CA LEU A 102 -4.57 -10.06 3.87
C LEU A 102 -3.69 -10.51 5.08
N PRO A 103 -3.81 -9.85 6.26
CA PRO A 103 -3.03 -10.22 7.44
C PRO A 103 -3.30 -11.63 8.00
N SER A 104 -4.38 -12.29 7.58
CA SER A 104 -4.73 -13.66 7.97
C SER A 104 -3.91 -14.73 7.24
N LEU A 105 -3.25 -14.38 6.13
CA LEU A 105 -2.39 -15.29 5.37
C LEU A 105 -1.08 -15.56 6.10
N ARG A 106 -0.39 -16.65 5.78
CA ARG A 106 0.82 -17.06 6.48
C ARG A 106 1.95 -17.33 5.49
N ASP A 107 3.04 -17.87 6.00
CA ASP A 107 4.34 -18.01 5.37
C ASP A 107 4.21 -18.51 3.91
N ARG A 108 3.47 -19.60 3.69
CA ARG A 108 3.28 -20.22 2.37
C ARG A 108 2.56 -19.30 1.38
N GLU A 109 1.41 -18.73 1.76
CA GLU A 109 0.66 -17.86 0.85
C GLU A 109 1.41 -16.55 0.62
N LEU A 110 2.05 -16.00 1.66
CA LEU A 110 2.83 -14.79 1.57
C LEU A 110 4.01 -14.97 0.60
N GLN A 111 4.77 -16.06 0.73
CA GLN A 111 5.85 -16.41 -0.18
C GLN A 111 5.36 -16.48 -1.63
N PHE A 112 4.27 -17.21 -1.87
CA PHE A 112 3.68 -17.34 -3.20
C PHE A 112 3.30 -15.98 -3.78
N ILE A 113 2.56 -15.16 -3.03
CA ILE A 113 2.09 -13.84 -3.47
C ILE A 113 3.26 -12.91 -3.77
N LEU A 114 4.27 -12.85 -2.89
CA LEU A 114 5.42 -11.97 -3.08
C LEU A 114 6.23 -12.34 -4.33
N SER A 115 6.36 -13.64 -4.59
CA SER A 115 7.04 -14.16 -5.78
C SER A 115 6.24 -13.89 -7.05
N ASP A 116 4.96 -14.26 -7.08
CA ASP A 116 4.09 -14.11 -8.25
C ASP A 116 3.90 -12.63 -8.64
N ALA A 117 3.68 -11.76 -7.65
CA ALA A 117 3.54 -10.33 -7.86
C ALA A 117 4.88 -9.64 -8.22
N GLY A 118 6.02 -10.32 -8.09
CA GLY A 118 7.34 -9.72 -8.30
C GLY A 118 7.59 -8.54 -7.36
N SER A 119 7.17 -8.69 -6.10
CA SER A 119 7.26 -7.64 -5.07
C SER A 119 8.68 -7.10 -4.94
N ARG A 120 8.82 -5.78 -4.82
CA ARG A 120 10.12 -5.12 -4.64
C ARG A 120 10.29 -4.55 -3.23
N MET A 121 9.17 -4.21 -2.58
CA MET A 121 9.13 -3.83 -1.18
C MET A 121 7.89 -4.41 -0.50
N ILE A 122 8.02 -4.76 0.78
CA ILE A 122 6.89 -5.13 1.64
C ILE A 122 6.90 -4.32 2.94
N PHE A 123 5.71 -3.87 3.35
CA PHE A 123 5.43 -3.33 4.68
C PHE A 123 4.66 -4.36 5.51
N VAL A 124 5.11 -4.63 6.74
CA VAL A 124 4.46 -5.53 7.70
C VAL A 124 4.39 -4.86 9.07
N PRO A 125 3.43 -5.21 9.95
CA PRO A 125 3.51 -4.79 11.34
C PRO A 125 4.68 -5.50 12.01
N SER A 126 5.14 -5.02 13.16
CA SER A 126 6.05 -5.79 14.02
C SER A 126 5.32 -6.99 14.61
N SER A 127 4.13 -6.76 15.15
CA SER A 127 3.24 -7.78 15.66
C SER A 127 1.77 -7.38 15.45
N PHE A 128 0.88 -8.37 15.37
CA PHE A 128 -0.56 -8.14 15.41
C PHE A 128 -1.31 -9.39 15.88
N GLY A 129 -2.25 -9.20 16.80
CA GLY A 129 -2.90 -10.32 17.51
C GLY A 129 -1.87 -11.16 18.27
N ARG A 130 -1.80 -12.46 17.96
CA ARG A 130 -0.83 -13.40 18.56
C ARG A 130 0.36 -13.72 17.64
N HIS A 131 0.62 -12.90 16.62
CA HIS A 131 1.60 -13.22 15.58
C HIS A 131 2.74 -12.20 15.56
N ASP A 132 3.95 -12.72 15.45
CA ASP A 132 5.17 -11.97 15.13
C ASP A 132 5.40 -12.00 13.62
N TYR A 133 5.16 -10.86 12.99
CA TYR A 133 5.26 -10.70 11.54
C TYR A 133 6.69 -10.51 11.08
N VAL A 134 7.59 -10.05 11.96
CA VAL A 134 9.03 -9.94 11.66
C VAL A 134 9.60 -11.34 11.50
N SER A 135 9.35 -12.22 12.48
CA SER A 135 9.79 -13.62 12.44
C SER A 135 9.19 -14.37 11.25
N MET A 136 7.91 -14.13 10.94
CA MET A 136 7.26 -14.71 9.75
C MET A 136 7.92 -14.23 8.46
N LEU A 137 8.15 -12.92 8.32
CA LEU A 137 8.81 -12.38 7.14
C LEU A 137 10.24 -12.90 6.99
N SER A 138 10.99 -13.05 8.09
CA SER A 138 12.33 -13.65 8.05
C SER A 138 12.32 -15.08 7.50
N ARG A 139 11.35 -15.92 7.90
CA ARG A 139 11.21 -17.28 7.35
C ARG A 139 10.87 -17.27 5.86
N VAL A 140 9.91 -16.42 5.46
CA VAL A 140 9.54 -16.27 4.05
C VAL A 140 10.72 -15.80 3.20
N LEU A 141 11.48 -14.80 3.66
CA LEU A 141 12.65 -14.29 2.94
C LEU A 141 13.76 -15.35 2.81
N ALA A 142 13.94 -16.21 3.81
CA ALA A 142 14.92 -17.30 3.74
C ALA A 142 14.60 -18.29 2.61
N GLU A 143 13.31 -18.55 2.37
CA GLU A 143 12.84 -19.45 1.31
C GLU A 143 12.76 -18.78 -0.07
N LEU A 144 12.63 -17.46 -0.13
CA LEU A 144 12.60 -16.68 -1.39
C LEU A 144 13.98 -16.56 -2.06
N ASN A 145 15.06 -17.10 -1.47
CA ASN A 145 16.43 -17.01 -1.99
C ASN A 145 16.66 -17.66 -3.36
N THR A 146 15.68 -18.37 -3.95
CA THR A 146 15.75 -18.84 -5.34
C THR A 146 15.27 -17.80 -6.38
N ARG A 147 14.62 -16.71 -5.92
CA ARG A 147 14.28 -15.38 -6.51
C ARG A 147 13.06 -14.87 -5.72
N PRO A 148 12.95 -13.58 -5.33
CA PRO A 148 12.94 -12.48 -6.32
C PRO A 148 13.46 -11.12 -5.78
N ARG A 149 13.17 -10.09 -6.57
CA ARG A 149 13.58 -8.66 -6.52
C ARG A 149 13.26 -7.88 -5.23
N LEU A 150 12.90 -8.52 -4.11
CA LEU A 150 12.63 -7.84 -2.84
C LEU A 150 13.91 -7.15 -2.36
N SER A 151 13.99 -5.83 -2.54
CA SER A 151 15.16 -5.03 -2.17
C SER A 151 15.04 -4.41 -0.78
N CYS A 152 13.81 -4.32 -0.23
CA CYS A 152 13.54 -3.58 1.00
C CYS A 152 12.37 -4.19 1.78
N CYS A 153 12.47 -4.21 3.10
CA CYS A 153 11.36 -4.49 4.01
C CYS A 153 11.23 -3.34 5.01
N ALA A 154 10.01 -2.97 5.37
CA ALA A 154 9.73 -1.98 6.42
C ALA A 154 8.79 -2.59 7.46
N VAL A 155 9.14 -2.39 8.73
CA VAL A 155 8.36 -2.86 9.87
C VAL A 155 7.66 -1.67 10.49
N ILE A 156 6.33 -1.73 10.55
CA ILE A 156 5.50 -0.74 11.22
C ILE A 156 5.39 -1.15 12.69
N PRO A 157 5.87 -0.32 13.65
CA PRO A 157 5.69 -0.62 15.07
C PRO A 157 4.21 -0.81 15.39
N ALA A 158 3.89 -1.89 16.09
CA ALA A 158 2.53 -2.08 16.58
C ALA A 158 2.28 -1.00 17.63
N VAL A 159 1.34 -0.10 17.36
CA VAL A 159 0.82 0.75 18.42
C VAL A 159 -0.07 -0.16 19.26
N THR A 160 0.31 -0.39 20.52
CA THR A 160 -0.55 -1.11 21.45
C THR A 160 -1.85 -0.33 21.52
N PRO A 161 -3.03 -0.93 21.27
CA PRO A 161 -4.27 -0.25 21.59
C PRO A 161 -4.19 0.14 23.08
N PRO A 162 -4.60 1.35 23.49
CA PRO A 162 -4.69 1.66 24.90
C PRO A 162 -5.51 0.56 25.57
N THR A 163 -4.93 -0.07 26.57
CA THR A 163 -5.59 -1.08 27.39
C THR A 163 -6.72 -0.40 28.16
N ASP A 164 -7.88 -0.22 27.54
CA ASP A 164 -9.09 0.19 28.25
C ASP A 164 -10.36 -0.22 27.49
N ARG A 165 -10.78 -1.47 27.73
CA ARG A 165 -12.14 -1.93 28.12
C ARG A 165 -12.40 -3.39 27.74
#